data_AF-A0A329R1E1-F1
#
_entry.id   AF-A0A329R1E1-F1
#
_cell.length_a   1.000
_cell.length_b   1.000
_cell.length_c   1.000
_cell.angle_alpha   90.00
_cell.angle_beta   90.00
_cell.angle_gamma   90.00
#
_symmetry.space_group_name_H-M   'P 1'
#
loop_
_entity.id
_entity.type
_entity.pdbx_description
1 polymer ?
#
loop_
_entity_poly.entity_id
_entity_poly.type
_entity_poly.pdbx_seq_one_letter_code
_entity_poly.pdbx_strand_id
1 'polypeptide(L)' 'MNDLSGKPLLKSMMGDRIWKLFDTDKAAFQRETLAYFERGYPDWEVKRVKYPHAFLQHRKGH' A
#
# COMPACT_ATOMS: atom_id res chain seq x y z
N MET A 1 -10.84 6.04 -18.38
CA MET A 1 -11.27 6.11 -16.95
C MET A 1 -10.43 5.10 -16.19
N ASN A 2 -9.34 5.45 -15.52
CA ASN A 2 -9.34 6.26 -14.30
C ASN A 2 -7.97 6.97 -14.18
N ASP A 3 -8.01 8.29 -14.33
CA ASP A 3 -6.89 9.20 -14.19
C ASP A 3 -6.53 9.29 -12.69
N LEU A 4 -5.65 8.42 -12.24
CA LEU A 4 -4.90 8.68 -11.01
C LEU A 4 -3.62 9.37 -11.44
N SER A 5 -3.74 10.67 -11.75
CA SER A 5 -2.71 11.70 -11.73
C SER A 5 -1.31 11.15 -12.01
N GLY A 6 -0.76 11.41 -13.21
CA GLY A 6 0.47 10.87 -13.83
C GLY A 6 1.80 10.85 -13.05
N LYS A 7 1.74 10.90 -11.72
CA LYS A 7 2.78 10.57 -10.75
C LYS A 7 3.05 9.06 -10.76
N PRO A 8 4.31 8.63 -10.65
CA PRO A 8 4.66 7.22 -10.57
C PRO A 8 4.04 6.58 -9.32
N LEU A 9 3.22 5.55 -9.54
CA LEU A 9 2.77 4.66 -8.47
C LEU A 9 3.76 3.50 -8.36
N LEU A 10 4.38 3.34 -7.19
CA LEU A 10 5.18 2.16 -6.91
C LEU A 10 4.24 0.98 -6.67
N LYS A 11 4.41 -0.04 -7.50
CA LYS A 11 3.73 -1.32 -7.35
C LYS A 11 4.60 -2.22 -6.49
N SER A 12 4.12 -2.56 -5.30
CA SER A 12 4.82 -3.44 -4.37
C SER A 12 3.92 -4.59 -3.92
N MET A 13 4.53 -5.63 -3.38
CA MET A 13 3.83 -6.75 -2.75
C MET A 13 4.09 -6.74 -1.25
N MET A 14 3.13 -7.28 -0.51
CA MET A 14 3.24 -7.47 0.93
C MET A 14 3.07 -8.94 1.27
N GLY A 15 3.59 -9.34 2.43
CA GLY A 15 3.58 -10.73 2.85
C GLY A 15 2.16 -11.31 2.97
N ASP A 16 2.03 -12.60 2.70
CA ASP A 16 0.77 -13.36 2.80
C ASP A 16 0.10 -13.24 4.17
N ARG A 17 0.89 -13.12 5.24
CA ARG A 17 0.39 -12.88 6.60
C ARG A 17 -0.46 -11.61 6.70
N ILE A 18 -0.01 -10.51 6.09
CA ILE A 18 -0.75 -9.25 6.09
C ILE A 18 -2.02 -9.45 5.28
N TRP A 19 -1.93 -10.10 4.11
CA TRP A 19 -3.09 -10.38 3.28
C TRP A 19 -4.18 -11.22 3.96
N LYS A 20 -3.81 -12.18 4.82
CA LYS A 20 -4.79 -12.95 5.61
C LYS A 20 -5.68 -12.07 6.49
N LEU A 21 -5.15 -10.95 6.97
CA LEU A 21 -5.93 -10.00 7.77
C LEU A 21 -6.99 -9.27 6.94
N PHE A 22 -6.86 -9.19 5.61
CA PHE A 22 -7.83 -8.48 4.77
C PHE A 22 -9.24 -9.06 4.90
N ASP A 23 -9.34 -10.38 5.02
CA ASP A 23 -10.61 -11.10 5.16
C ASP A 23 -11.07 -11.16 6.61
N THR A 24 -10.15 -11.37 7.56
CA THR A 24 -10.50 -11.61 8.97
C THR A 24 -10.62 -10.33 9.82
N ASP A 25 -9.71 -9.38 9.64
CA ASP A 25 -9.64 -8.14 10.43
C ASP A 25 -9.06 -6.98 9.61
N LYS A 26 -9.97 -6.23 8.99
CA LYS A 26 -9.62 -5.07 8.15
C LYS A 26 -8.89 -3.97 8.93
N ALA A 27 -9.14 -3.83 10.23
CA ALA A 27 -8.48 -2.82 11.04
C ALA A 27 -7.02 -3.21 11.33
N ALA A 28 -6.78 -4.48 11.65
CA ALA A 28 -5.43 -5.04 11.77
C ALA A 28 -4.69 -5.00 10.43
N PHE A 29 -5.38 -5.35 9.33
CA PHE A 29 -4.84 -5.26 7.97
C PHE A 29 -4.32 -3.86 7.66
N GLN A 30 -5.11 -2.82 7.91
CA GLN A 30 -4.71 -1.45 7.64
C GLN A 30 -3.50 -1.05 8.49
N ARG A 31 -3.49 -1.38 9.78
CA ARG A 31 -2.36 -1.08 10.67
C ARG A 31 -1.07 -1.80 10.26
N GLU A 32 -1.15 -3.11 10.00
CA GLU A 32 0.03 -3.89 9.56
C GLU A 32 0.53 -3.44 8.19
N THR A 33 -0.38 -3.14 7.25
CA THR A 33 -0.01 -2.65 5.91
C THR A 33 0.75 -1.33 6.02
N LEU A 34 0.22 -0.37 6.81
CA LEU A 34 0.90 0.91 7.03
C LEU A 34 2.26 0.71 7.70
N ALA A 35 2.34 -0.07 8.78
CA ALA A 35 3.60 -0.33 9.48
C ALA A 35 4.64 -1.06 8.59
N TYR A 36 4.19 -1.97 7.73
CA TYR A 36 5.06 -2.68 6.79
C TYR A 36 5.69 -1.72 5.77
N PHE A 37 4.87 -0.85 5.17
CA PHE A 37 5.36 0.10 4.17
C PHE A 37 6.09 1.29 4.79
N GLU A 38 5.74 1.73 5.99
CA GLU A 38 6.47 2.79 6.70
C GLU A 38 7.92 2.40 6.98
N ARG A 39 8.18 1.11 7.27
CA ARG A 39 9.54 0.59 7.50
C ARG A 39 10.38 0.52 6.23
N GLY A 40 9.79 0.12 5.10
CA GLY A 40 10.51 -0.04 3.83
C GLY A 40 10.52 1.23 2.96
N TYR A 41 9.51 2.08 3.13
CA TYR A 41 9.20 3.21 2.27
C TYR A 41 8.64 4.40 3.09
N PRO A 42 9.42 5.01 3.99
CA PRO A 42 8.96 6.07 4.88
C PRO A 42 8.42 7.33 4.16
N ASP A 43 8.94 7.61 2.96
CA ASP A 43 8.50 8.73 2.11
C ASP A 43 7.32 8.38 1.19
N TRP A 44 6.73 7.19 1.34
CA TRP A 44 5.64 6.72 0.49
C TRP A 44 4.35 6.52 1.28
N GLU A 45 3.23 6.71 0.60
CA GLU A 45 1.90 6.53 1.15
C GLU A 45 1.12 5.48 0.36
N VAL A 46 0.47 4.56 1.07
CA VAL A 46 -0.40 3.54 0.47
C VAL A 46 -1.68 4.20 -0.01
N LYS A 47 -1.85 4.33 -1.33
CA LYS A 47 -3.06 4.93 -1.93
C LYS A 47 -4.13 3.90 -2.22
N ARG A 48 -3.72 2.73 -2.68
CA ARG A 48 -4.64 1.67 -3.08
C ARG A 48 -4.02 0.31 -2.85
N VAL A 49 -4.86 -0.65 -2.48
CA VAL A 49 -4.46 -2.04 -2.34
C VAL A 49 -5.42 -2.89 -3.17
N LYS A 50 -4.88 -3.75 -4.04
CA LYS A 50 -5.63 -4.66 -4.91
C LYS A 50 -4.86 -5.97 -5.03
N TYR A 51 -5.39 -7.03 -4.44
CA TYR A 51 -4.73 -8.33 -4.37
C TYR A 51 -4.15 -8.80 -5.72
N PRO A 52 -2.88 -9.26 -5.77
CA PRO A 52 -1.90 -9.36 -4.68
C PRO A 52 -1.00 -8.11 -4.48
N HIS A 53 -1.35 -6.97 -5.07
CA HIS A 53 -0.49 -5.79 -5.15
C HIS A 53 -0.94 -4.62 -4.25
N ALA A 54 0.01 -3.86 -3.74
CA ALA A 54 -0.18 -2.56 -3.14
C ALA A 54 0.40 -1.47 -4.04
N PHE A 55 -0.30 -0.35 -4.15
CA PHE A 55 0.09 0.82 -4.91
C PHE A 55 0.40 1.95 -3.96
N LEU A 56 1.66 2.35 -3.95
CA LEU A 56 2.16 3.45 -3.14
C LEU A 56 2.41 4.67 -4.01
N GLN A 57 2.20 5.84 -3.44
CA GLN A 57 2.55 7.11 -4.04
C GLN A 57 3.58 7.82 -3.18
N HIS A 58 4.64 8.32 -3.81
CA HIS A 58 5.65 9.10 -3.11
C HIS A 58 5.05 10.41 -2.60
N ARG A 59 5.31 10.76 -1.35
CA ARG A 59 4.79 11.98 -0.71
C ARG A 59 5.36 13.25 -1.35
N LYS A 60 6.65 13.21 -1.75
CA LYS A 60 7.30 14.29 -2.49
C LYS A 60 7.23 14.01 -3.99
N GLY A 61 6.07 14.24 -4.60
CA GLY A 61 6.02 14.35 -6.07
C GLY A 61 6.76 15.62 -6.47
N HIS A 62 7.93 15.48 -7.07
CA HIS A 62 8.72 16.59 -7.60
C HIS A 62 8.79 16.49 -9.13
#